data_AF-A0A2S9Q817-F1
#
_entry.id   AF-A0A2S9Q817-F1
#
_cell.length_a   1.000
_cell.length_b   1.000
_cell.length_c   1.000
_cell.angle_alpha   90.00
_cell.angle_beta   90.00
_cell.angle_gamma   90.00
#
_symmetry.space_group_name_H-M   'P 1'
#
loop_
_entity.id
_entity.type
_entity.pdbx_description
1 polymer ?
#
loop_
_entity_poly.entity_id
_entity_poly.type
_entity_poly.pdbx_seq_one_letter_code
_entity_poly.pdbx_strand_id
1 'polypeptide(L)'
;MRPSPFLKIRQREPSGRLQRESVAEITATATRNRIRVGVRPGDARSQLAGSVFGRLCLQQEINARQYEAGCRFGVTVVRYAKVMGFASLNPRSLDMLMLGGGGHGEEAGDAEAIAQARRRYEDMFTALNDAPDGKRYLRALKTCILQNQHAELGDLRCGLNILCRLWG
;
A
#
# COMPACT_ATOMS: atom_id res chain seq x y z
N MET A 1 3.74 -39.39 0.07
CA MET A 1 3.79 -38.04 0.67
C MET A 1 5.14 -37.42 0.34
N ARG A 2 5.19 -36.37 -0.49
CA ARG A 2 6.43 -35.59 -0.67
C ARG A 2 6.57 -34.67 0.55
N PRO A 3 7.72 -34.64 1.25
CA PRO A 3 7.92 -33.69 2.34
C PRO A 3 7.85 -32.26 1.79
N SER A 4 7.04 -31.40 2.42
CA SER A 4 7.01 -29.97 2.14
C SER A 4 8.41 -29.38 2.36
N PRO A 5 9.02 -28.69 1.38
CA PRO A 5 10.43 -28.25 1.44
C PRO A 5 10.68 -27.04 2.36
N PHE A 6 9.76 -26.73 3.28
CA PHE A 6 9.69 -25.42 3.95
C PHE A 6 9.95 -25.42 5.45
N LEU A 7 10.17 -26.58 6.07
CA LEU A 7 10.62 -26.65 7.47
C LEU A 7 12.11 -27.00 7.49
N LYS A 8 12.96 -25.97 7.45
CA LYS A 8 14.37 -26.14 7.88
C LYS A 8 14.33 -26.57 9.35
N ILE A 9 14.71 -27.82 9.61
CA ILE A 9 14.90 -28.32 10.98
C ILE A 9 16.04 -27.48 11.58
N ARG A 10 15.73 -26.61 12.55
CA ARG A 10 16.73 -25.75 13.19
C ARG A 10 17.31 -26.45 14.41
N GLN A 11 18.61 -26.24 14.62
CA GLN A 11 19.28 -26.66 15.84
C GLN A 11 18.70 -25.90 17.04
N ARG A 12 18.63 -26.59 18.19
CA ARG A 12 18.21 -25.99 19.44
C ARG A 12 19.44 -25.46 20.18
N GLU A 13 19.30 -24.28 20.77
CA GLU A 13 20.27 -23.74 21.72
C GLU A 13 20.35 -24.65 22.97
N PRO A 14 21.44 -24.58 23.75
CA PRO A 14 21.54 -25.30 25.04
C PRO A 14 20.37 -25.01 26.00
N SER A 15 19.70 -23.87 25.83
CA SER A 15 18.49 -23.45 26.56
C SER A 15 17.20 -24.16 26.09
N GLY A 16 17.26 -25.04 25.09
CA GLY A 16 16.11 -25.72 24.49
C GLY A 16 15.33 -24.88 23.47
N ARG A 17 15.63 -23.58 23.36
CA ARG A 17 15.04 -22.66 22.37
C ARG A 17 15.53 -22.98 20.96
N LEU A 18 14.69 -22.76 19.95
CA LEU A 18 15.12 -22.82 18.56
C LEU A 18 16.08 -21.67 18.29
N GLN A 19 17.18 -21.96 17.60
CA GLN A 19 18.17 -20.94 17.25
C GLN A 19 17.51 -19.82 16.43
N ARG A 20 17.74 -18.58 16.88
CA ARG A 20 17.25 -17.37 16.19
C ARG A 20 17.94 -17.25 14.83
N GLU A 21 17.19 -16.86 13.81
CA GLU A 21 17.79 -16.54 12.51
C GLU A 21 18.70 -15.32 12.64
N SER A 22 19.81 -15.37 11.91
CA SER A 22 20.63 -14.17 11.75
C SER A 22 19.87 -13.10 10.95
N VAL A 23 20.17 -11.83 11.22
CA VAL A 23 19.64 -10.71 10.43
C VAL A 23 19.93 -10.88 8.93
N ALA A 24 21.08 -11.47 8.60
CA ALA A 24 21.46 -11.79 7.23
C ALA A 24 20.52 -12.81 6.57
N GLU A 25 20.16 -13.89 7.28
CA GLU A 25 19.21 -14.91 6.77
C GLU A 25 17.79 -14.38 6.61
N ILE A 26 17.34 -13.55 7.55
CA ILE A 26 16.02 -12.88 7.47
C ILE A 26 15.99 -11.98 6.22
N THR A 27 17.04 -11.18 6.04
CA THR A 27 17.14 -10.24 4.91
C THR A 27 17.26 -10.98 3.57
N ALA A 28 18.04 -12.07 3.51
CA ALA A 28 18.15 -12.91 2.32
C ALA A 28 16.82 -13.56 1.95
N THR A 29 16.08 -14.06 2.94
CA THR A 29 14.74 -14.65 2.75
C THR A 29 13.73 -13.61 2.25
N ALA A 30 13.72 -12.43 2.85
CA ALA A 30 12.87 -11.32 2.41
C ALA A 30 13.18 -10.89 0.96
N THR A 31 14.47 -10.75 0.63
CA THR A 31 14.94 -10.42 -0.73
C THR A 31 14.51 -11.48 -1.74
N ARG A 32 14.72 -12.77 -1.41
CA ARG A 32 14.32 -13.89 -2.27
C ARG A 32 12.80 -13.94 -2.48
N ASN A 33 12.01 -13.70 -1.44
CA ASN A 33 10.56 -13.65 -1.56
C ASN A 33 10.09 -12.51 -2.48
N ARG A 34 10.73 -11.34 -2.41
CA ARG A 34 10.45 -10.20 -3.31
C ARG A 34 10.79 -10.52 -4.77
N ILE A 35 11.92 -11.16 -5.02
CA ILE A 35 12.29 -11.62 -6.37
C ILE A 35 11.28 -12.64 -6.89
N ARG A 36 10.84 -13.58 -6.05
CA ARG A 36 9.84 -14.60 -6.43
C ARG A 36 8.50 -14.00 -6.88
N VAL A 37 8.12 -12.84 -6.36
CA VAL A 37 6.90 -12.12 -6.76
C VAL A 37 7.13 -11.12 -7.90
N GLY A 38 8.25 -11.23 -8.62
CA GLY A 38 8.51 -10.50 -9.87
C GLY A 38 9.24 -9.16 -9.70
N VAL A 39 9.85 -8.89 -8.53
CA VAL A 39 10.70 -7.70 -8.33
C VAL A 39 12.10 -7.99 -8.90
N ARG A 40 12.66 -7.05 -9.65
CA ARG A 40 14.03 -7.17 -10.17
C ARG A 40 15.03 -7.27 -9.00
N PRO A 41 16.10 -8.09 -9.09
CA PRO A 41 17.05 -8.26 -7.99
C PRO A 41 17.64 -6.95 -7.46
N GLY A 42 17.89 -5.97 -8.33
CA GLY A 42 18.37 -4.63 -7.94
C GLY A 42 17.36 -3.83 -7.09
N ASP A 43 16.07 -4.05 -7.32
CA ASP A 43 14.98 -3.34 -6.65
C ASP A 43 14.44 -4.08 -5.42
N ALA A 44 14.94 -5.29 -5.15
CA ALA A 44 14.44 -6.13 -4.05
C ALA A 44 14.69 -5.51 -2.66
N ARG A 45 15.60 -4.55 -2.54
CA ARG A 45 15.81 -3.76 -1.31
C ARG A 45 14.95 -2.50 -1.24
N SER A 46 14.33 -2.08 -2.35
CA SER A 46 13.45 -0.91 -2.39
C SER A 46 12.28 -1.11 -1.44
N GLN A 47 11.89 -0.04 -0.74
CA GLN A 47 10.69 -0.04 0.11
C GLN A 47 9.43 -0.31 -0.71
N LEU A 48 9.39 0.15 -1.96
CA LEU A 48 8.31 -0.08 -2.91
C LEU A 48 8.02 -1.57 -3.15
N ALA A 49 9.03 -2.44 -3.00
CA ALA A 49 8.86 -3.88 -3.16
C ALA A 49 7.94 -4.51 -2.09
N GLY A 50 7.71 -3.81 -0.98
CA GLY A 50 6.89 -4.26 0.15
C GLY A 50 5.38 -4.26 -0.11
N SER A 51 4.88 -3.48 -1.06
CA SER A 51 3.45 -3.40 -1.39
C SER A 51 3.17 -3.85 -2.83
N VAL A 52 1.96 -4.36 -3.09
CA VAL A 52 1.49 -4.67 -4.45
C VAL A 52 1.57 -3.43 -5.32
N PHE A 53 1.09 -2.29 -4.81
CA PHE A 53 1.09 -1.03 -5.53
C PHE A 53 2.51 -0.51 -5.85
N GLY A 54 3.43 -0.59 -4.89
CA GLY A 54 4.83 -0.20 -5.11
C GLY A 54 5.54 -1.12 -6.12
N ARG A 55 5.21 -2.41 -6.14
CA ARG A 55 5.72 -3.33 -7.17
C ARG A 55 5.22 -2.98 -8.57
N LEU A 56 3.97 -2.53 -8.73
CA LEU A 56 3.48 -2.05 -10.03
C LEU A 56 4.29 -0.84 -10.53
N CYS A 57 4.71 0.06 -9.64
CA CYS A 57 5.58 1.17 -10.01
C CYS A 57 6.98 0.69 -10.41
N LEU A 58 7.57 -0.26 -9.68
CA LEU A 58 8.89 -0.84 -10.02
C LEU A 58 8.86 -1.59 -11.36
N GLN A 59 7.74 -2.22 -11.68
CA GLN A 59 7.51 -2.93 -12.94
C GLN A 59 7.12 -1.99 -14.10
N GLN A 60 7.01 -0.68 -13.85
CA GLN A 60 6.56 0.33 -14.82
C GLN A 60 5.13 0.11 -15.35
N GLU A 61 4.32 -0.67 -14.62
CA GLU A 61 2.90 -0.84 -14.93
C GLU A 61 2.09 0.42 -14.58
N ILE A 62 2.61 1.25 -13.68
CA ILE A 62 2.11 2.60 -13.43
C ILE A 62 3.29 3.57 -13.46
N ASN A 63 3.04 4.80 -13.89
CA ASN A 63 4.07 5.84 -13.90
C ASN A 63 4.17 6.55 -12.54
N ALA A 64 5.19 7.40 -12.38
CA ALA A 64 5.44 8.12 -11.12
C ALA A 64 4.26 9.02 -10.69
N ARG A 65 3.58 9.69 -11.64
CA ARG A 65 2.41 10.54 -11.33
C ARG A 65 1.22 9.73 -10.82
N GLN A 66 0.98 8.56 -11.43
CA GLN A 66 -0.06 7.62 -11.00
C GLN A 66 0.28 7.03 -9.64
N TYR A 67 1.55 6.70 -9.38
CA TYR A 67 2.00 6.23 -8.07
C TYR A 67 1.76 7.29 -7.00
N GLU A 68 2.16 8.54 -7.25
CA GLU A 68 1.93 9.66 -6.34
C GLU A 68 0.44 9.89 -6.07
N ALA A 69 -0.39 9.89 -7.11
CA ALA A 69 -1.85 10.00 -6.97
C ALA A 69 -2.41 8.84 -6.12
N GLY A 70 -1.97 7.60 -6.35
CA GLY A 70 -2.39 6.46 -5.51
C GLY A 70 -1.98 6.62 -4.04
N CYS A 71 -0.80 7.18 -3.77
CA CYS A 71 -0.38 7.48 -2.41
C CYS A 71 -1.28 8.55 -1.76
N ARG A 72 -1.57 9.64 -2.47
CA ARG A 72 -2.50 10.69 -2.01
C ARG A 72 -3.91 10.16 -1.76
N PHE A 73 -4.40 9.24 -2.59
CA PHE A 73 -5.66 8.52 -2.38
C PHE A 73 -5.67 7.77 -1.05
N GLY A 74 -4.63 6.96 -0.78
CA GLY A 74 -4.52 6.20 0.46
C GLY A 74 -4.57 7.09 1.70
N VAL A 75 -3.79 8.17 1.69
CA VAL A 75 -3.75 9.16 2.77
C VAL A 75 -5.11 9.83 2.96
N THR A 76 -5.76 10.25 1.88
CA THR A 76 -7.06 10.93 1.91
C THR A 76 -8.14 10.03 2.53
N VAL A 77 -8.22 8.77 2.10
CA VAL A 77 -9.21 7.82 2.62
C VAL A 77 -8.98 7.54 4.10
N VAL A 78 -7.73 7.34 4.52
CA VAL A 78 -7.43 7.08 5.94
C VAL A 78 -7.71 8.30 6.81
N ARG A 79 -7.30 9.49 6.37
CA ARG A 79 -7.51 10.73 7.13
C ARG A 79 -9.00 11.03 7.29
N TYR A 80 -9.78 10.85 6.22
CA TYR A 80 -11.24 10.92 6.29
C TYR A 80 -11.82 9.90 7.29
N ALA A 81 -11.41 8.63 7.21
CA ALA A 81 -11.88 7.60 8.13
C ALA A 81 -11.58 7.93 9.61
N LYS A 82 -10.37 8.42 9.89
CA LYS A 82 -9.95 8.85 11.23
C LYS A 82 -10.82 10.00 11.74
N VAL A 83 -11.04 11.03 10.92
CA VAL A 83 -11.85 12.21 11.27
C VAL A 83 -13.33 11.85 11.49
N MET A 84 -13.85 10.88 10.74
CA MET A 84 -15.24 10.42 10.87
C MET A 84 -15.45 9.39 11.98
N GLY A 85 -14.39 8.98 12.69
CA GLY A 85 -14.47 7.97 13.74
C GLY A 85 -14.69 6.54 13.23
N PHE A 86 -14.40 6.27 11.95
CA PHE A 86 -14.48 4.92 11.41
C PHE A 86 -13.28 4.08 11.85
N ALA A 87 -13.52 2.79 12.09
CA ALA A 87 -12.45 1.83 12.36
C ALA A 87 -11.46 1.77 11.18
N SER A 88 -10.16 1.73 11.49
CA SER A 88 -9.10 1.72 10.48
C SER A 88 -9.28 0.55 9.49
N LEU A 89 -9.27 0.87 8.19
CA LEU A 89 -9.55 -0.08 7.11
C LEU A 89 -8.47 -1.16 6.93
N ASN A 90 -7.22 -0.91 7.37
CA ASN A 90 -6.19 -1.93 7.58
C ASN A 90 -4.91 -1.29 8.16
N PRO A 91 -4.37 -1.71 9.31
CA PRO A 91 -3.16 -1.12 9.88
C PRO A 91 -1.88 -1.40 9.06
N ARG A 92 -1.82 -2.51 8.30
CA ARG A 92 -0.58 -2.95 7.61
C ARG A 92 -0.22 -2.19 6.33
N SER A 93 -1.21 -1.66 5.63
CA SER A 93 -0.99 -0.86 4.40
C SER A 93 -0.64 0.59 4.71
N LEU A 94 -1.00 1.05 5.90
CA LEU A 94 -0.82 2.41 6.40
C LEU A 94 0.64 2.76 6.70
N ASP A 95 1.38 1.86 7.34
CA ASP A 95 2.79 2.10 7.69
C ASP A 95 3.66 2.35 6.46
N MET A 96 3.41 1.66 5.34
CA MET A 96 4.18 1.83 4.10
C MET A 96 3.87 3.15 3.35
N LEU A 97 2.64 3.65 3.45
CA LEU A 97 2.21 4.89 2.77
C LEU A 97 2.60 6.15 3.54
N MET A 98 2.70 6.07 4.87
CA MET A 98 2.97 7.22 5.75
C MET A 98 4.48 7.50 5.96
N LEU A 99 5.37 6.60 5.54
CA LEU A 99 6.83 6.76 5.74
C LEU A 99 7.53 7.69 4.73
N GLY A 100 6.85 8.09 3.64
CA GLY A 100 7.41 8.99 2.62
C GLY A 100 6.84 10.42 2.62
N GLY A 101 5.76 10.66 3.36
CA GLY A 101 5.09 11.96 3.43
C GLY A 101 5.21 12.52 4.84
N GLY A 102 6.18 13.42 5.05
CA GLY A 102 6.17 14.29 6.22
C GLY A 102 4.83 15.02 6.28
N GLY A 103 4.05 14.75 7.32
CA GLY A 103 2.71 15.29 7.49
C GLY A 103 2.37 15.25 8.96
N HIS A 104 2.69 16.37 9.61
CA HIS A 104 2.56 16.65 11.04
C HIS A 104 1.25 16.18 11.67
N GLY A 105 1.35 15.87 12.96
CA GLY A 105 0.21 15.58 13.81
C GLY A 105 -0.86 16.66 13.68
N GLU A 106 -1.96 16.31 13.03
CA GLU A 106 -3.19 17.06 13.20
C GLU A 106 -3.96 16.40 14.33
N GLU A 107 -3.98 17.14 15.43
CA GLU A 107 -4.81 16.92 16.59
C GLU A 107 -6.26 16.76 16.14
N ALA A 108 -6.95 15.78 16.72
CA ALA A 108 -8.34 15.45 16.43
C ALA A 108 -9.35 16.51 16.94
N GLY A 109 -9.00 17.81 16.88
CA GLY A 109 -9.77 18.91 17.46
C GLY A 109 -9.87 20.17 16.61
N ASP A 110 -9.14 20.28 15.48
CA ASP A 110 -9.24 21.44 14.60
C ASP A 110 -10.40 21.27 13.59
N ALA A 111 -11.45 22.07 13.75
CA ALA A 111 -12.62 22.06 12.89
C ALA A 111 -12.28 22.35 11.41
N GLU A 112 -11.25 23.16 11.17
CA GLU A 112 -10.79 23.48 9.81
C GLU A 112 -10.11 22.26 9.16
N ALA A 113 -9.25 21.57 9.89
CA ALA A 113 -8.61 20.33 9.44
C ALA A 113 -9.63 19.22 9.13
N ILE A 114 -10.69 19.12 9.95
CA ILE A 114 -11.81 18.19 9.74
C ILE A 114 -12.56 18.55 8.46
N ALA A 115 -12.94 19.81 8.28
CA ALA A 115 -13.65 20.27 7.09
C ALA A 115 -12.82 20.05 5.81
N GLN A 116 -11.51 20.33 5.87
CA GLN A 116 -10.60 20.10 4.75
C GLN A 116 -10.47 18.62 4.41
N ALA A 117 -10.37 17.74 5.41
CA ALA A 117 -10.30 16.29 5.19
C ALA A 117 -11.59 15.75 4.54
N ARG A 118 -12.76 16.22 4.98
CA ARG A 118 -14.06 15.88 4.38
C ARG A 118 -14.14 16.33 2.93
N ARG A 119 -13.85 17.61 2.68
CA ARG A 119 -13.89 18.18 1.33
C ARG A 119 -12.98 17.45 0.36
N ARG A 120 -11.73 17.17 0.73
CA ARG A 120 -10.79 16.41 -0.12
C ARG A 120 -11.30 15.01 -0.45
N TYR A 121 -11.92 14.34 0.51
CA TYR A 121 -12.51 13.02 0.28
C TYR A 121 -13.73 13.11 -0.64
N GLU A 122 -14.61 14.09 -0.42
CA GLU A 122 -15.82 14.31 -1.24
C GLU A 122 -15.48 14.69 -2.68
N ASP A 123 -14.51 15.60 -2.90
CA ASP A 123 -14.05 15.99 -4.24
C ASP A 123 -13.51 14.77 -5.00
N MET A 124 -12.67 13.98 -4.34
CA MET A 124 -12.11 12.74 -4.88
C MET A 124 -13.19 11.69 -5.18
N PHE A 125 -14.13 11.50 -4.26
CA PHE A 125 -15.20 10.52 -4.40
C PHE A 125 -16.18 10.93 -5.51
N THR A 126 -16.47 12.22 -5.64
CA THR A 126 -17.32 12.79 -6.71
C THR A 126 -16.64 12.58 -8.06
N ALA A 127 -15.38 13.00 -8.21
CA ALA A 127 -14.62 12.82 -9.45
C ALA A 127 -14.56 11.35 -9.91
N LEU A 128 -14.46 10.41 -8.97
CA LEU A 128 -14.51 8.99 -9.29
C LEU A 128 -15.92 8.53 -9.68
N ASN A 129 -16.98 8.95 -8.98
CA ASN A 129 -18.36 8.51 -9.29
C ASN A 129 -18.94 9.12 -10.56
N ASP A 130 -18.49 10.31 -10.96
CA ASP A 130 -18.90 10.96 -12.20
C ASP A 130 -18.36 10.24 -13.44
N ALA A 131 -17.37 9.37 -13.27
CA ALA A 131 -16.88 8.52 -14.34
C ALA A 131 -17.84 7.34 -14.63
N PRO A 132 -18.00 6.91 -15.91
CA PRO A 132 -18.94 5.86 -16.29
C PRO A 132 -18.82 4.55 -15.49
N ASP A 133 -17.59 4.09 -15.23
CA ASP A 133 -17.30 2.90 -14.41
C ASP A 133 -16.70 3.24 -13.03
N GLY A 134 -17.05 4.40 -12.49
CA GLY A 134 -16.46 4.97 -11.27
C GLY A 134 -16.37 4.03 -10.08
N LYS A 135 -17.44 3.26 -9.84
CA LYS A 135 -17.49 2.26 -8.76
C LYS A 135 -16.46 1.13 -8.95
N ARG A 136 -16.22 0.74 -10.21
CA ARG A 136 -15.25 -0.31 -10.57
C ARG A 136 -13.83 0.19 -10.31
N TYR A 137 -13.53 1.42 -10.72
CA TYR A 137 -12.23 2.06 -10.50
C TYR A 137 -11.94 2.27 -9.01
N LEU A 138 -12.93 2.75 -8.25
CA LEU A 138 -12.80 2.91 -6.80
C LEU A 138 -12.53 1.58 -6.10
N ARG A 139 -13.19 0.49 -6.53
CA ARG A 139 -12.92 -0.85 -6.00
C ARG A 139 -11.48 -1.27 -6.28
N ALA A 140 -10.99 -1.09 -7.51
CA ALA A 140 -9.61 -1.42 -7.87
C ALA A 140 -8.59 -0.64 -7.03
N LEU A 141 -8.81 0.67 -6.82
CA LEU A 141 -7.98 1.50 -5.94
C LEU A 141 -7.97 0.99 -4.50
N LYS A 142 -9.15 0.71 -3.92
CA LYS A 142 -9.25 0.17 -2.55
C LYS A 142 -8.55 -1.18 -2.41
N THR A 143 -8.75 -2.10 -3.36
CA THR A 143 -8.14 -3.43 -3.34
C THR A 143 -6.62 -3.34 -3.47
N CYS A 144 -6.11 -2.53 -4.39
CA CYS A 144 -4.68 -2.42 -4.60
C CYS A 144 -3.95 -1.65 -3.49
N ILE A 145 -4.50 -0.50 -3.09
CA ILE A 145 -3.79 0.46 -2.23
C ILE A 145 -4.09 0.19 -0.75
N LEU A 146 -5.35 -0.01 -0.38
CA LEU A 146 -5.74 -0.17 1.02
C LEU A 146 -5.66 -1.62 1.49
N GLN A 147 -6.00 -2.58 0.63
CA GLN A 147 -6.00 -4.01 0.97
C GLN A 147 -4.69 -4.71 0.58
N ASN A 148 -3.81 -4.03 -0.15
CA ASN A 148 -2.53 -4.57 -0.63
C ASN A 148 -2.71 -5.88 -1.42
N GLN A 149 -3.74 -5.95 -2.27
CA GLN A 149 -4.10 -7.09 -3.11
C GLN A 149 -4.02 -6.74 -4.60
N HIS A 150 -3.93 -7.73 -5.48
CA HIS A 150 -3.99 -7.45 -6.92
C HIS A 150 -5.40 -7.02 -7.32
N ALA A 151 -5.47 -5.98 -8.16
CA ALA A 151 -6.69 -5.52 -8.80
C ALA A 151 -6.55 -5.63 -10.33
N GLU A 152 -7.65 -5.50 -11.06
CA GLU A 152 -7.61 -5.37 -12.52
C GLU A 152 -6.83 -4.09 -12.88
N LEU A 153 -5.83 -4.23 -13.76
CA LEU A 153 -4.84 -3.18 -13.99
C LEU A 153 -5.41 -2.04 -14.84
N GLY A 154 -6.30 -2.32 -15.78
CA GLY A 154 -7.01 -1.30 -16.57
C GLY A 154 -7.84 -0.37 -15.67
N ASP A 155 -8.59 -0.96 -14.75
CA ASP A 155 -9.44 -0.27 -13.77
C ASP A 155 -8.63 0.57 -12.81
N LEU A 156 -7.52 0.00 -12.31
CA LEU A 156 -6.59 0.72 -11.47
C LEU A 156 -6.03 1.93 -12.21
N ARG A 157 -5.54 1.76 -13.45
CA ARG A 157 -5.00 2.85 -14.27
C ARG A 157 -6.05 3.91 -14.57
N CYS A 158 -7.29 3.53 -14.91
CA CYS A 158 -8.38 4.48 -15.15
C CYS A 158 -8.69 5.30 -13.89
N GLY A 159 -8.80 4.64 -12.73
CA GLY A 159 -8.97 5.33 -11.45
C GLY A 159 -7.84 6.30 -11.14
N LEU A 160 -6.58 5.86 -11.29
CA LEU A 160 -5.41 6.70 -11.08
C LEU A 160 -5.36 7.89 -12.05
N ASN A 161 -5.76 7.71 -13.31
CA ASN A 161 -5.81 8.80 -14.28
C ASN A 161 -6.82 9.89 -13.90
N ILE A 162 -7.97 9.52 -13.34
CA ILE A 162 -8.95 10.48 -12.81
C ILE A 162 -8.33 11.27 -11.66
N LEU A 163 -7.68 10.57 -10.72
CA LEU A 163 -7.01 11.20 -9.58
C LEU A 163 -5.84 12.11 -10.00
N CYS A 164 -5.08 11.72 -11.02
CA CYS A 164 -4.03 12.56 -11.59
C CYS A 164 -4.58 13.85 -12.20
N ARG A 165 -5.79 13.85 -12.78
CA ARG A 165 -6.43 15.08 -13.30
C ARG A 165 -7.00 15.95 -12.19
N LEU A 166 -7.43 15.34 -11.09
CA LEU A 166 -7.95 16.08 -9.93
C LEU A 166 -6.83 16.82 -9.18
N TRP A 167 -5.63 16.27 -9.14
CA TRP A 167 -4.53 16.75 -8.29
C TRP A 167 -3.28 17.24 -9.03
N GLY A 168 -3.23 17.07 -10.36
CA GLY A 168 -2.15 17.51 -11.23
C GLY A 168 -2.55 18.75 -12.02
#